data_AF-A0A382A798-F1
#
_entry.id   AF-A0A382A798-F1
#
_cell.length_a   1.000
_cell.length_b   1.000
_cell.length_c   1.000
_cell.angle_alpha   90.00
_cell.angle_beta   90.00
_cell.angle_gamma   90.00
#
_symmetry.space_group_name_H-M   'P 1'
#
loop_
_entity.id
_entity.type
_entity.pdbx_description
1 polymer ?
#
loop_
_entity_poly.entity_id
_entity_poly.type
_entity_poly.pdbx_seq_one_letter_code
_entity_poly.pdbx_strand_id
1 'polypeptide(L)' 'MAKKTLSFAEKAAKKKKKSDIKYVKYVGSVRSEKTGQWRFNERMIGLVGGESLDAALKRIDEEKKLLNI' A
#
# COMPACT_ATOMS: atom_id res chain seq x y z
N MET A 1 -31.35 -21.74 21.17
CA MET A 1 -29.92 -21.41 21.29
C MET A 1 -29.68 -20.03 20.65
N ALA A 2 -29.50 -18.98 21.47
CA ALA A 2 -29.29 -17.63 20.95
C ALA A 2 -27.92 -17.55 20.25
N LYS A 3 -27.91 -17.18 18.98
CA LYS A 3 -26.69 -16.96 18.20
C LYS A 3 -25.97 -15.77 18.83
N LYS A 4 -24.98 -16.01 19.70
CA LYS A 4 -24.19 -14.95 20.34
C LYS A 4 -23.60 -14.06 19.24
N THR A 5 -24.16 -12.87 19.08
CA THR A 5 -23.68 -11.86 18.17
C THR A 5 -22.41 -11.28 18.78
N LEU A 6 -21.27 -11.52 18.12
CA LEU A 6 -19.98 -11.00 18.56
C LEU A 6 -20.07 -9.48 18.70
N SER A 7 -19.63 -8.98 19.86
CA SER A 7 -19.55 -7.56 20.16
C SER A 7 -18.60 -6.85 19.19
N PHE A 8 -18.80 -5.53 19.00
CA PHE A 8 -17.91 -4.69 18.20
C PHE A 8 -16.45 -4.79 18.68
N ALA A 9 -16.24 -4.89 19.99
CA ALA A 9 -14.92 -5.06 20.59
C ALA A 9 -14.26 -6.39 20.17
N GLU A 10 -15.02 -7.49 20.16
CA GLU A 10 -14.52 -8.81 19.77
C GLU A 10 -14.21 -8.88 18.26
N LYS A 11 -15.02 -8.20 17.42
CA LYS A 11 -14.76 -8.06 15.99
C LYS A 11 -13.51 -7.22 15.71
N ALA A 12 -13.29 -6.14 16.45
CA ALA A 12 -12.09 -5.31 16.33
C ALA A 12 -10.83 -6.04 16.79
N ALA A 13 -10.91 -6.79 17.91
CA ALA A 13 -9.81 -7.61 18.41
C ALA A 13 -9.40 -8.72 17.42
N LYS A 14 -10.36 -9.35 16.72
CA LYS A 14 -10.05 -10.30 15.63
C LYS A 14 -9.29 -9.66 14.46
N LYS A 15 -9.52 -8.37 14.16
CA LYS A 15 -8.81 -7.66 13.08
C LYS A 15 -7.36 -7.32 13.42
N LYS A 16 -7.00 -7.18 14.71
CA LYS A 16 -5.60 -6.94 15.13
C LYS A 16 -4.64 -8.08 14.82
N LYS A 17 -5.14 -9.27 14.45
CA LYS A 17 -4.30 -10.40 13.99
C LYS A 17 -3.98 -10.35 12.49
N LYS A 18 -4.54 -9.40 11.73
CA LYS A 18 -4.12 -9.18 10.34
C LYS A 18 -2.81 -8.40 10.38
N SER A 19 -1.71 -9.11 10.12
CA SER A 19 -0.40 -8.64 9.66
C SER A 19 -0.17 -7.12 9.73
N ASP A 20 0.86 -6.68 10.44
CA ASP A 20 1.33 -5.29 10.51
C ASP A 20 1.69 -4.75 9.12
N ILE A 21 0.66 -4.39 8.34
CA ILE A 21 0.78 -3.77 7.04
C ILE A 21 0.59 -2.28 7.25
N LYS A 22 1.68 -1.52 7.07
CA LYS A 22 1.65 -0.06 7.11
C LYS A 22 1.48 0.47 5.69
N TYR A 23 0.47 1.29 5.46
CA TYR A 23 0.27 1.92 4.16
C TYR A 23 0.95 3.29 4.14
N VAL A 24 1.71 3.57 3.08
CA VAL A 24 2.37 4.85 2.85
C VAL A 24 1.92 5.39 1.49
N LYS A 25 1.57 6.67 1.45
CA LYS A 25 1.27 7.37 0.20
C LYS A 25 2.58 7.82 -0.43
N TYR A 26 2.92 7.25 -1.58
CA TYR A 26 4.07 7.63 -2.39
C TYR A 26 3.62 8.55 -3.52
N VAL A 27 4.20 9.75 -3.62
CA VAL A 27 3.88 10.73 -4.65
C VAL A 27 5.14 11.05 -5.43
N GLY A 28 5.20 10.58 -6.68
CA GLY A 28 6.28 10.90 -7.61
C GLY A 28 5.92 12.10 -8.48
N SER A 29 6.79 13.10 -8.58
CA SER A 29 6.63 14.22 -9.51
C SER A 29 7.38 13.96 -10.80
N VAL A 30 6.71 14.18 -11.94
CA VAL A 30 7.28 14.04 -13.28
C VAL A 30 6.95 15.29 -14.07
N ARG A 31 7.95 15.92 -14.68
CA ARG A 31 7.73 17.07 -15.56
C ARG A 31 7.23 16.57 -16.91
N SER A 32 6.09 17.11 -17.35
CA SER A 32 5.52 16.81 -18.66
C SER A 32 6.39 17.43 -19.76
N GLU A 33 6.95 16.62 -20.65
CA GLU A 33 7.71 17.11 -21.81
C GLU A 33 6.81 17.87 -22.80
N LYS A 34 5.54 17.46 -22.92
CA LYS A 34 4.58 18.06 -23.85
C LYS A 34 4.06 19.43 -23.42
N THR A 35 3.82 19.61 -22.12
CA THR A 35 3.16 20.81 -21.59
C THR A 35 4.03 21.62 -20.63
N GLY A 36 5.21 21.12 -20.26
CA GLY A 36 6.11 21.74 -19.28
C GLY A 36 5.62 21.71 -17.83
N GLN A 37 4.38 21.30 -17.59
CA GLN A 37 3.71 21.26 -16.28
C GLN A 37 4.16 20.05 -15.45
N TRP A 38 4.09 20.19 -14.12
CA TRP A 38 4.33 19.09 -13.18
C TRP A 38 3.11 18.16 -13.12
N ARG A 39 3.37 16.87 -13.29
CA ARG A 39 2.40 15.80 -13.05
C ARG A 39 2.81 15.05 -11.79
N PHE A 40 1.83 14.74 -10.96
CA PHE A 40 2.03 13.94 -9.75
C PHE A 40 1.39 12.57 -9.96
N ASN A 41 2.18 11.51 -9.78
CA ASN A 41 1.70 10.14 -9.79
C ASN A 41 1.63 9.66 -8.34
N GLU A 42 0.42 9.53 -7.82
CA GLU A 42 0.18 9.09 -6.45
C GLU A 42 -0.11 7.59 -6.42
N ARG A 43 0.52 6.87 -5.49
CA ARG A 43 0.32 5.43 -5.27
C ARG A 43 0.31 5.12 -3.79
N MET A 44 -0.53 4.16 -3.40
CA MET A 44 -0.53 3.61 -2.05
C MET A 44 0.36 2.38 -2.03
N ILE A 45 1.40 2.40 -1.20
CA ILE A 45 2.34 1.28 -1.04
C ILE A 45 2.07 0.64 0.32
N GLY A 46 1.80 -0.66 0.32
CA GLY A 46 1.75 -1.47 1.54
C GLY A 46 3.14 -1.95 1.91
N LEU A 47 3.62 -1.53 3.08
CA LEU A 47 4.83 -2.05 3.72
C LEU A 47 4.44 -3.23 4.59
N VAL A 48 5.02 -4.40 4.34
CA VAL A 48 4.72 -5.61 5.12
C VAL A 48 5.80 -5.77 6.19
N GLY A 49 5.42 -5.88 7.47
CA GLY A 49 6.32 -6.34 8.52
C GLY A 49 7.52 -5.43 8.82
N GLY A 50 7.37 -4.11 8.69
CA GLY A 50 8.44 -3.15 8.98
C GLY A 50 9.45 -2.93 7.86
N GLU A 51 9.15 -3.41 6.65
CA GLU A 51 9.94 -3.16 5.44
C GLU A 51 10.16 -1.65 5.18
N SER A 52 11.37 -1.30 4.74
CA SER A 52 11.71 0.08 4.32
C SER A 52 11.01 0.47 3.02
N LEU A 53 10.73 1.76 2.84
CA LEU A 53 10.07 2.27 1.62
C LEU A 53 10.87 1.93 0.35
N ASP A 54 12.20 2.01 0.40
CA ASP A 54 13.08 1.67 -0.72
C ASP A 54 12.97 0.21 -1.16
N ALA A 55 12.87 -0.72 -0.20
CA ALA A 55 12.70 -2.13 -0.50
C ALA A 55 11.34 -2.41 -1.18
N ALA A 56 10.28 -1.77 -0.69
CA ALA A 56 8.95 -1.88 -1.29
C ALA A 56 8.89 -1.25 -2.71
N LEU A 57 9.60 -0.13 -2.93
CA LEU A 57 9.72 0.49 -4.25
C LEU A 57 10.48 -0.39 -5.23
N LYS A 58 11.59 -1.01 -4.81
CA LYS A 58 12.35 -1.96 -5.63
C LYS A 58 11.50 -3.13 -6.08
N ARG A 59 10.70 -3.73 -5.19
CA ARG A 59 9.76 -4.80 -5.56
C ARG A 59 8.78 -4.34 -6.63
N ILE A 60 8.20 -3.14 -6.50
CA ILE A 60 7.26 -2.60 -7.49
C ILE A 60 7.94 -2.36 -8.85
N ASP A 61 9.19 -1.89 -8.86
CA ASP A 61 9.93 -1.67 -10.10
C ASP A 61 10.40 -2.98 -10.75
N GLU A 62 10.75 -4.00 -9.96
CA GLU A 62 11.01 -5.36 -10.44
C GLU A 62 9.73 -5.98 -11.05
N GLU A 63 8.58 -5.85 -10.38
CA GLU A 63 7.27 -6.28 -10.88
C GLU A 63 6.91 -5.57 -12.20
N LYS A 64 7.12 -4.25 -12.30
CA LYS A 64 6.92 -3.51 -13.56
C LYS A 64 7.84 -3.99 -14.67
N LYS A 65 9.12 -4.25 -14.37
CA LYS A 65 10.10 -4.72 -15.35
C LYS A 65 9.72 -6.09 -15.89
N LEU A 66 9.16 -6.97 -15.06
CA LEU A 66 8.63 -8.28 -15.44
C LEU A 66 7.33 -8.19 -16.26
N LEU A 67 6.55 -7.11 -16.11
CA LEU A 67 5.29 -6.87 -16.83
C LEU A 67 5.45 -6.16 -18.19
N ASN A 68 6.66 -5.75 -18.57
CA ASN A 68 6.94 -5.19 -19.90
C ASN A 68 7.06 -6.31 -20.95
N ILE A 69 5.91 -6.72 -21.53
CA ILE A 69 5.77 -7.33 -22.87
C ILE A 69 5.38 -6.22 -23.85
#